data_AF-A0A087L5F6-F1
#
_entry.id   AF-A0A087L5F6-F1
#
_cell.length_a   1.000
_cell.length_b   1.000
_cell.length_c   1.000
_cell.angle_alpha   90.00
_cell.angle_beta   90.00
_cell.angle_gamma   90.00
#
_symmetry.space_group_name_H-M   'P 1'
#
loop_
_entity.id
_entity.type
_entity.pdbx_description
1 polymer ?
#
loop_
_entity_poly.entity_id
_entity_poly.type
_entity_poly.pdbx_seq_one_letter_code
_entity_poly.pdbx_strand_id
1 'polypeptide(L)'
;MKNKKWLYSLGAAILLALLILAYFTVMRAQDRFFKCDTEIHFENSKSNSLIDANTSLLLTSNSMAILDVNGVITKDGVDFNVNRKVYFIYNRESHGDYYYFKRVKEEDYATTNSASSELFNDIMFGNKKDFYMSITSLGNGGYELSEMIFPVVVCYSKRI
;
A
#
# COMPACT_ATOMS: atom_id res chain seq x y z
N MET A 1 4.13 24.44 -56.38
CA MET A 1 4.98 24.11 -55.21
C MET A 1 4.42 24.51 -53.83
N LYS A 2 3.13 24.90 -53.68
CA LYS A 2 2.58 25.36 -52.37
C LYS A 2 2.04 24.24 -51.45
N ASN A 3 1.77 23.03 -51.95
CA ASN A 3 1.09 21.99 -51.16
C ASN A 3 1.99 21.08 -50.31
N LYS A 4 3.30 21.02 -50.58
CA LYS A 4 4.22 20.15 -49.82
C LYS A 4 4.48 20.64 -48.39
N LYS A 5 4.58 21.96 -48.18
CA LYS A 5 4.84 22.55 -46.85
C LYS A 5 3.71 22.29 -45.85
N TRP A 6 2.47 22.24 -46.32
CA TRP A 6 1.30 21.95 -45.48
C TRP A 6 1.28 20.49 -45.02
N LEU A 7 1.64 19.55 -45.90
CA LEU A 7 1.79 18.13 -45.55
C LEU A 7 2.88 17.91 -44.50
N TYR A 8 4.02 18.61 -44.59
CA TYR A 8 5.07 18.52 -43.57
C TYR A 8 4.63 19.13 -42.23
N SER A 9 3.92 20.26 -42.26
CA SER A 9 3.36 20.88 -41.04
C SER A 9 2.33 19.99 -40.36
N LEU A 10 1.48 19.30 -41.14
CA LEU A 10 0.46 18.41 -40.63
C LEU A 10 1.09 17.13 -40.04
N GLY A 11 2.12 16.58 -40.70
CA GLY A 11 2.90 15.46 -40.19
C GLY A 11 3.61 15.80 -38.87
N ALA A 12 4.22 16.98 -38.77
CA ALA A 12 4.85 17.45 -37.53
C ALA A 12 3.84 17.61 -36.39
N ALA A 13 2.64 18.15 -36.67
CA ALA A 13 1.58 18.29 -35.67
C ALA A 13 1.06 16.94 -35.15
N ILE A 14 0.87 15.96 -36.03
CA ILE A 14 0.45 14.61 -35.65
C ILE A 14 1.52 13.92 -34.80
N LEU A 15 2.80 14.04 -35.19
CA LEU A 15 3.91 13.47 -34.42
C LEU A 15 3.96 14.08 -33.00
N LEU A 16 3.78 15.40 -32.90
CA LEU A 16 3.77 16.09 -31.61
C LEU A 16 2.58 15.63 -30.75
N ALA A 17 1.39 15.47 -31.33
CA ALA A 17 0.21 14.98 -30.63
C ALA A 17 0.40 13.54 -30.11
N LEU A 18 1.03 12.66 -30.91
CA LEU A 18 1.34 11.29 -30.48
C LEU A 18 2.36 11.27 -29.33
N LEU A 19 3.38 12.13 -29.37
CA LEU A 19 4.36 12.26 -28.28
C LEU A 19 3.70 12.77 -26.99
N ILE A 20 2.80 13.76 -27.09
CA ILE A 20 2.03 14.25 -25.95
C ILE A 20 1.13 13.14 -25.38
N LEU A 21 0.44 12.38 -26.24
CA LEU A 21 -0.42 11.28 -25.80
C LEU A 21 0.38 10.18 -25.10
N ALA A 22 1.54 9.80 -25.66
CA ALA A 22 2.45 8.82 -25.06
C ALA A 22 3.02 9.32 -23.72
N TYR A 23 3.35 10.61 -23.63
CA TYR A 23 3.78 11.21 -22.37
C TYR A 23 2.68 11.12 -21.30
N PHE A 24 1.43 11.44 -21.66
CA PHE A 24 0.29 11.33 -20.73
C PHE A 24 0.02 9.89 -20.29
N THR A 25 0.14 8.90 -21.17
CA THR A 25 -0.07 7.49 -20.79
C THR A 25 1.03 6.98 -19.86
N VAL A 26 2.29 7.39 -20.07
CA VAL A 26 3.42 7.04 -19.19
C VAL A 26 3.28 7.71 -17.83
N MET A 27 2.98 9.01 -17.79
CA MET A 27 2.74 9.74 -16.53
C MET A 27 1.60 9.11 -15.71
N ARG A 28 0.49 8.75 -16.36
CA ARG A 28 -0.66 8.10 -15.71
C ARG A 28 -0.35 6.68 -15.21
N ALA A 29 0.72 6.04 -15.69
CA ALA A 29 1.18 4.75 -15.20
C ALA A 29 2.09 4.89 -13.96
N GLN A 30 2.82 6.00 -13.83
CA GLN A 30 3.66 6.29 -12.65
C GLN A 30 2.83 6.59 -11.40
N ASP A 31 1.64 7.19 -11.54
CA ASP A 31 0.68 7.42 -10.44
C ASP A 31 0.09 6.14 -9.81
N ARG A 32 0.55 4.94 -10.22
CA ARG A 32 0.00 3.65 -9.74
C ARG A 32 0.77 3.01 -8.59
N PHE A 33 1.85 3.62 -8.14
CA PHE A 33 2.57 3.15 -6.97
C PHE A 33 2.17 3.99 -5.75
N PHE A 34 1.66 3.33 -4.72
CA PHE A 34 1.34 3.96 -3.44
C PHE A 34 2.25 3.35 -2.40
N LYS A 35 3.00 4.18 -1.66
CA LYS A 35 3.75 3.73 -0.50
C LYS A 35 3.34 4.53 0.72
N CYS A 36 3.14 3.82 1.83
CA CYS A 36 2.73 4.38 3.11
C CYS A 36 3.63 3.79 4.19
N ASP A 37 4.53 4.62 4.70
CA ASP A 37 5.35 4.30 5.85
C ASP A 37 4.70 4.92 7.10
N THR A 38 4.51 4.14 8.16
CA THR A 38 3.99 4.61 9.44
C THR A 38 4.57 3.82 10.60
N GLU A 39 4.54 4.42 11.77
CA GLU A 39 4.72 3.72 13.04
C GLU A 39 3.33 3.38 13.60
N ILE A 40 3.17 2.19 14.17
CA ILE A 40 1.95 1.75 14.84
C ILE A 40 2.27 1.45 16.30
N HIS A 41 1.40 1.97 17.17
CA HIS A 41 1.38 1.63 18.59
C HIS A 41 -0.08 1.33 18.94
N PHE A 42 -0.37 0.07 19.26
CA PHE A 42 -1.74 -0.38 19.49
C PHE A 42 -1.81 -1.44 20.58
N GLU A 43 -2.77 -1.26 21.47
CA GLU A 43 -3.05 -2.18 22.57
C GLU A 43 -4.40 -2.86 22.34
N ASN A 44 -4.38 -4.19 22.27
CA ASN A 44 -5.58 -5.01 22.24
C ASN A 44 -5.94 -5.46 23.66
N SER A 45 -6.88 -4.75 24.28
CA SER A 45 -7.36 -5.06 25.64
C SER A 45 -8.03 -6.43 25.77
N LYS A 46 -8.53 -7.03 24.68
CA LYS A 46 -9.16 -8.37 24.72
C LYS A 46 -8.15 -9.50 24.83
N SER A 47 -7.02 -9.38 24.14
CA SER A 47 -5.95 -10.39 24.13
C SER A 47 -4.74 -10.03 25.00
N ASN A 48 -4.83 -8.91 25.73
CA ASN A 48 -3.78 -8.39 26.61
C ASN A 48 -2.42 -8.31 25.88
N SER A 49 -2.48 -7.81 24.65
CA SER A 49 -1.32 -7.75 23.76
C SER A 49 -1.15 -6.35 23.18
N LEU A 50 0.09 -5.89 23.14
CA LEU A 50 0.53 -4.64 22.55
C LEU A 50 1.36 -4.91 21.30
N ILE A 51 1.25 -4.07 20.28
CA ILE A 51 2.21 -4.00 19.19
C ILE A 51 2.83 -2.61 19.13
N ASP A 52 4.15 -2.59 18.99
CA ASP A 52 4.94 -1.41 18.67
C ASP A 52 5.81 -1.74 17.45
N ALA A 53 5.49 -1.16 16.30
CA ALA A 53 6.13 -1.54 15.04
C ALA A 53 6.17 -0.43 14.01
N ASN A 54 7.19 -0.49 13.16
CA ASN A 54 7.24 0.23 11.90
C ASN A 54 6.58 -0.62 10.82
N THR A 55 5.72 0.01 10.03
CA THR A 55 5.04 -0.64 8.92
C THR A 55 5.22 0.13 7.61
N SER A 56 5.35 -0.61 6.52
CA SER A 56 5.42 -0.07 5.17
C SER A 56 4.44 -0.81 4.28
N LEU A 57 3.38 -0.14 3.85
CA LEU A 57 2.44 -0.65 2.86
C LEU A 57 2.81 -0.12 1.48
N LEU A 58 3.09 -1.02 0.55
CA LEU A 58 3.34 -0.72 -0.86
C LEU A 58 2.23 -1.35 -1.72
N LEU A 59 1.54 -0.53 -2.51
CA LEU A 59 0.66 -0.99 -3.60
C LEU A 59 1.39 -0.81 -4.92
N THR A 60 1.48 -1.89 -5.69
CA THR A 60 2.12 -1.90 -7.00
C THR A 60 1.11 -1.89 -8.13
N SER A 61 1.53 -1.43 -9.30
CA SER A 61 0.67 -1.27 -10.49
C SER A 61 0.04 -2.55 -11.04
N ASN A 62 0.49 -3.73 -10.58
CA ASN A 62 -0.01 -5.05 -10.99
C ASN A 62 -0.96 -5.68 -9.96
N SER A 63 -1.67 -4.86 -9.16
CA SER A 63 -2.65 -5.33 -8.17
C SER A 63 -2.02 -6.20 -7.06
N MET A 64 -0.73 -6.03 -6.77
CA MET A 64 -0.09 -6.65 -5.61
C MET A 64 0.15 -5.61 -4.53
N ALA A 65 -0.04 -6.00 -3.28
CA ALA A 65 0.34 -5.20 -2.14
C ALA A 65 1.32 -5.96 -1.26
N ILE A 66 2.24 -5.22 -0.66
CA ILE A 66 3.23 -5.74 0.27
C ILE A 66 3.12 -4.90 1.54
N LEU A 67 2.89 -5.56 2.66
CA LEU A 67 2.98 -4.97 3.99
C LEU A 67 4.21 -5.53 4.69
N ASP A 68 5.19 -4.68 4.93
CA ASP A 68 6.32 -4.97 5.80
C ASP A 68 5.98 -4.52 7.22
N VAL A 69 6.26 -5.37 8.21
CA VAL A 69 6.05 -5.08 9.64
C VAL A 69 7.32 -5.46 10.39
N ASN A 70 7.93 -4.49 11.06
CA ASN A 70 9.12 -4.70 11.87
C ASN A 70 8.96 -4.04 13.24
N GLY A 71 9.06 -4.81 14.31
CA GLY A 71 8.82 -4.33 15.66
C GLY A 71 8.69 -5.46 16.68
N VAL A 72 7.89 -5.21 17.72
CA VAL A 72 7.68 -6.12 18.85
C VAL A 72 6.20 -6.25 19.16
N ILE A 73 5.76 -7.47 19.44
CA ILE A 73 4.47 -7.75 20.08
C ILE A 73 4.74 -8.15 21.53
N THR A 74 4.20 -7.41 22.49
CA THR A 74 4.22 -7.80 23.90
C THR A 74 2.91 -8.48 24.24
N LYS A 75 2.94 -9.72 24.74
CA LYS A 75 1.75 -10.42 25.23
C LYS A 75 2.03 -11.03 26.59
N ASP A 76 1.16 -10.73 27.57
CA ASP A 76 1.29 -11.21 28.94
C ASP A 76 2.68 -10.93 29.55
N GLY A 77 3.28 -9.79 29.20
CA GLY A 77 4.61 -9.36 29.65
C GLY A 77 5.80 -10.02 28.93
N VAL A 78 5.55 -10.80 27.87
CA VAL A 78 6.58 -11.42 27.04
C VAL A 78 6.66 -10.72 25.69
N ASP A 79 7.87 -10.32 25.31
CA ASP A 79 8.15 -9.61 24.05
C ASP A 79 8.53 -10.58 22.94
N PHE A 80 7.77 -10.55 21.85
CA PHE A 80 8.00 -11.34 20.65
C PHE A 80 8.45 -10.44 19.51
N ASN A 81 9.53 -10.82 18.82
CA ASN A 81 10.02 -10.07 17.68
C ASN A 81 9.10 -10.28 16.47
N VAL A 82 8.88 -9.21 15.72
CA VAL A 82 8.16 -9.23 14.45
C VAL A 82 9.08 -8.68 13.38
N ASN A 83 9.37 -9.50 12.37
CA ASN A 83 10.00 -9.04 11.14
C ASN A 83 9.35 -9.84 10.01
N ARG A 84 8.24 -9.31 9.49
CA ARG A 84 7.33 -10.06 8.63
C ARG A 84 6.96 -9.28 7.39
N LYS A 85 6.82 -10.01 6.28
CA LYS A 85 6.32 -9.49 5.02
C LYS A 85 5.04 -10.22 4.63
N VAL A 86 3.98 -9.47 4.41
CA VAL A 86 2.67 -10.00 4.04
C VAL A 86 2.31 -9.53 2.64
N TYR A 87 1.95 -10.46 1.77
CA TYR A 87 1.59 -10.20 0.38
C TYR A 87 0.10 -10.32 0.20
N PHE A 88 -0.47 -9.38 -0.54
CA PHE A 88 -1.88 -9.36 -0.90
C PHE A 88 -2.03 -9.20 -2.42
N ILE A 89 -3.12 -9.74 -2.94
CA ILE A 89 -3.71 -9.26 -4.18
C ILE A 89 -4.77 -8.24 -3.78
N TYR A 90 -4.74 -7.07 -4.40
CA TYR A 90 -5.73 -6.04 -4.14
C TYR A 90 -6.52 -5.66 -5.40
N ASN A 91 -7.79 -5.35 -5.20
CA ASN A 91 -8.66 -4.84 -6.26
C ASN A 91 -9.32 -3.55 -5.78
N ARG A 92 -9.41 -2.57 -6.68
CA ARG A 92 -10.21 -1.37 -6.44
C ARG A 92 -11.67 -1.69 -6.78
N GLU A 93 -12.57 -1.47 -5.83
CA GLU A 93 -14.00 -1.66 -6.07
C GLU A 93 -14.54 -0.60 -7.05
N SER A 94 -15.55 -0.97 -7.84
CA SER A 94 -16.05 -0.15 -8.96
C SER A 94 -16.70 1.17 -8.55
N HIS A 95 -17.05 1.34 -7.26
CA HIS A 95 -17.85 2.46 -6.76
C HIS A 95 -17.33 3.14 -5.48
N GLY A 96 -16.03 3.09 -5.17
CA GLY A 96 -15.49 3.86 -4.05
C GLY A 96 -13.96 3.95 -3.96
N ASP A 97 -13.49 4.70 -2.96
CA ASP A 97 -12.07 4.83 -2.57
C ASP A 97 -11.59 3.64 -1.71
N TYR A 98 -12.26 2.49 -1.88
CA TYR A 98 -12.03 1.27 -1.12
C TYR A 98 -11.29 0.24 -1.97
N TYR A 99 -10.35 -0.41 -1.30
CA TYR A 99 -9.51 -1.45 -1.85
C TYR A 99 -9.79 -2.74 -1.08
N TYR A 100 -10.16 -3.80 -1.78
CA TYR A 100 -10.26 -5.14 -1.22
C TYR A 100 -8.89 -5.81 -1.25
N PHE A 101 -8.43 -6.31 -0.11
CA PHE A 101 -7.17 -7.03 0.05
C PHE A 101 -7.42 -8.49 0.36
N LYS A 102 -6.89 -9.36 -0.49
CA LYS A 102 -6.85 -10.80 -0.29
C LYS A 102 -5.45 -11.24 0.04
N ARG A 103 -5.24 -11.85 1.21
CA ARG A 103 -3.92 -12.33 1.62
C ARG A 103 -3.50 -13.54 0.78
N VAL A 104 -2.26 -13.53 0.33
CA VAL A 104 -1.66 -14.58 -0.50
C VAL A 104 -0.56 -15.32 0.22
N LYS A 105 0.34 -14.57 0.88
CA LYS A 105 1.55 -15.14 1.49
C LYS A 105 1.98 -14.33 2.71
N GLU A 106 2.58 -15.01 3.67
CA GLU A 106 3.25 -14.44 4.83
C GLU A 106 4.67 -15.02 4.88
N GLU A 107 5.66 -14.17 5.08
CA GLU A 107 7.06 -14.55 5.27
C GLU A 107 7.53 -14.00 6.62
N ASP A 108 8.17 -14.86 7.42
CA ASP A 108 8.72 -14.52 8.72
C ASP A 108 10.25 -14.57 8.67
N TYR A 109 10.88 -13.47 9.04
CA TYR A 109 12.32 -13.28 9.03
C TYR A 109 12.88 -13.03 10.44
N ALA A 110 12.06 -13.09 11.49
CA ALA A 110 12.55 -12.98 12.85
C ALA A 110 13.37 -14.22 13.22
N THR A 111 14.59 -14.01 13.68
CA THR A 111 15.56 -15.08 13.98
C THR A 111 15.50 -15.57 15.42
N THR A 112 14.91 -14.79 16.32
CA THR A 112 14.82 -15.08 17.75
C THR A 112 13.46 -14.66 18.29
N ASN A 113 12.90 -15.48 19.18
CA ASN A 113 11.61 -15.26 19.85
C ASN A 113 10.51 -14.68 18.93
N SER A 114 10.37 -15.24 17.73
CA SER A 114 9.41 -14.72 16.75
C SER A 114 7.97 -14.87 17.27
N ALA A 115 7.15 -13.85 17.04
CA ALA A 115 5.73 -13.95 17.26
C ALA A 115 5.14 -15.07 16.39
N SER A 116 4.28 -15.91 16.97
CA SER A 116 3.59 -16.94 16.19
C SER A 116 2.70 -16.29 15.12
N SER A 117 2.45 -17.00 14.01
CA SER A 117 1.54 -16.49 12.97
C SER A 117 0.13 -16.25 13.48
N GLU A 118 -0.33 -17.02 14.47
CA GLU A 118 -1.62 -16.78 15.10
C GLU A 118 -1.63 -15.47 15.89
N LEU A 119 -0.62 -15.23 16.74
CA LEU A 119 -0.51 -13.99 17.53
C LEU A 119 -0.39 -12.75 16.64
N PHE A 120 0.48 -12.82 15.62
CA PHE A 120 0.64 -11.74 14.64
C PHE A 120 -0.67 -11.45 13.89
N ASN A 121 -1.40 -12.50 13.50
CA ASN A 121 -2.64 -12.33 12.74
C ASN A 121 -3.80 -11.82 13.58
N ASP A 122 -3.85 -12.18 14.87
CA ASP A 122 -4.80 -11.63 15.81
C ASP A 122 -4.58 -10.12 16.00
N ILE A 123 -3.34 -9.69 16.25
CA ILE A 123 -3.08 -8.28 16.56
C ILE A 123 -3.13 -7.37 15.33
N MET A 124 -2.61 -7.80 14.18
CA MET A 124 -2.56 -6.98 12.97
C MET A 124 -3.88 -6.98 12.20
N PHE A 125 -4.59 -8.12 12.20
CA PHE A 125 -5.72 -8.36 11.31
C PHE A 125 -6.96 -8.94 12.00
N GLY A 126 -6.91 -9.25 13.30
CA GLY A 126 -8.06 -9.73 14.07
C GLY A 126 -8.58 -11.03 13.50
N ASN A 127 -7.63 -11.85 13.03
CA ASN A 127 -7.87 -13.12 12.35
C ASN A 127 -8.69 -13.00 11.06
N LYS A 128 -8.85 -11.79 10.49
CA LYS A 128 -9.41 -11.62 9.15
C LYS A 128 -8.41 -12.09 8.11
N LYS A 129 -8.88 -12.93 7.20
CA LYS A 129 -8.10 -13.39 6.04
C LYS A 129 -8.02 -12.31 4.95
N ASP A 130 -9.15 -11.66 4.73
CA ASP A 130 -9.35 -10.62 3.74
C ASP A 130 -10.01 -9.41 4.39
N PHE A 131 -9.75 -8.21 3.88
CA PHE A 131 -10.29 -6.98 4.43
C PHE A 131 -10.43 -5.88 3.38
N TYR A 132 -11.24 -4.88 3.70
CA TYR A 132 -11.36 -3.65 2.94
C TYR A 132 -10.57 -2.55 3.65
N MET A 133 -9.96 -1.66 2.88
CA MET A 133 -9.29 -0.47 3.40
C MET A 133 -9.60 0.70 2.47
N SER A 134 -9.97 1.83 3.05
CA SER A 134 -10.08 3.08 2.32
C SER A 134 -8.71 3.77 2.28
N ILE A 135 -8.38 4.34 1.13
CA ILE A 135 -7.16 5.15 0.95
C ILE A 135 -7.59 6.52 0.43
N THR A 136 -7.64 7.50 1.32
CA THR A 136 -8.15 8.84 1.01
C THR A 136 -6.99 9.85 1.02
N SER A 137 -6.90 10.69 -0.01
CA SER A 137 -5.90 11.76 -0.06
C SER A 137 -6.31 12.92 0.83
N LEU A 138 -5.42 13.35 1.74
CA LEU A 138 -5.62 14.52 2.61
C LEU A 138 -5.03 15.81 2.03
N GLY A 139 -4.40 15.73 0.85
CA GLY A 139 -3.63 16.82 0.27
C GLY A 139 -2.19 16.88 0.78
N ASN A 140 -1.35 17.71 0.14
CA ASN A 140 0.08 17.84 0.45
C ASN A 140 0.87 16.53 0.51
N GLY A 141 0.44 15.48 -0.20
CA GLY A 141 1.11 14.16 -0.19
C GLY A 141 0.74 13.26 1.00
N GLY A 142 -0.13 13.73 1.90
CA GLY A 142 -0.69 12.93 3.00
C GLY A 142 -1.84 12.06 2.55
N TYR A 143 -1.91 10.85 3.08
CA TYR A 143 -2.98 9.90 2.86
C TYR A 143 -3.48 9.34 4.19
N GLU A 144 -4.79 9.20 4.29
CA GLU A 144 -5.48 8.52 5.37
C GLU A 144 -5.81 7.09 4.93
N LEU A 145 -5.40 6.12 5.73
CA LEU A 145 -5.82 4.73 5.64
C LEU A 145 -6.82 4.45 6.76
N SER A 146 -8.02 4.02 6.39
CA SER A 146 -9.08 3.66 7.34
C SER A 146 -9.64 2.27 7.06
N GLU A 147 -10.16 1.63 8.10
CA GLU A 147 -10.70 0.26 8.13
C GLU A 147 -9.69 -0.91 8.26
N MET A 148 -8.42 -0.62 8.57
CA MET A 148 -7.56 -1.62 9.24
C MET A 148 -7.98 -1.79 10.71
N ILE A 149 -7.44 -2.78 11.42
CA ILE A 149 -7.62 -2.86 12.89
C ILE A 149 -7.10 -1.62 13.59
N PHE A 150 -6.09 -0.98 13.00
CA PHE A 150 -5.69 0.36 13.33
C PHE A 150 -6.75 1.32 12.78
N PRO A 151 -7.47 2.05 13.65
CA PRO A 151 -8.67 2.77 13.26
C PRO A 151 -8.40 3.82 12.18
N VAL A 152 -7.24 4.48 12.22
CA VAL A 152 -6.74 5.40 11.20
C VAL A 152 -5.22 5.39 11.21
N VAL A 153 -4.59 5.30 10.03
CA VAL A 153 -3.17 5.56 9.83
C VAL A 153 -3.02 6.74 8.87
N VAL A 154 -2.24 7.74 9.25
CA VAL A 154 -1.89 8.84 8.35
C VAL A 154 -0.44 8.69 7.93
N CYS A 155 -0.19 8.64 6.63
CA CYS A 155 1.16 8.51 6.10
C CYS A 155 1.43 9.48 4.96
N TYR A 156 2.71 9.80 4.80
CA TYR A 156 3.18 10.63 3.70
C TYR A 156 3.63 9.73 2.56
N SER A 157 2.91 9.77 1.44
CA SER A 157 3.33 9.05 0.26
C SER A 157 4.44 9.83 -0.44
N LYS A 158 5.61 9.21 -0.56
CA LYS A 158 6.64 9.69 -1.46
C LYS A 158 6.30 9.14 -2.85
N ARG A 159 5.97 10.03 -3.81
CA ARG A 159 5.99 9.64 -5.23
C ARG A 159 7.40 9.15 -5.55
N ILE A 160 7.52 7.87 -5.93
CA ILE A 160 8.75 7.25 -6.42
C ILE A 160 8.71 7.27 -7.95
#